data_AF-A0A0G0HBP3-F1
#
_entry.id   AF-A0A0G0HBP3-F1
#
_cell.length_a   1.000
_cell.length_b   1.000
_cell.length_c   1.000
_cell.angle_alpha   90.00
_cell.angle_beta   90.00
_cell.angle_gamma   90.00
#
_symmetry.space_group_name_H-M   'P 1'
#
loop_
_entity.id
_entity.type
_entity.pdbx_description
1 polymer ?
#
loop_
_entity_poly.entity_id
_entity_poly.type
_entity_poly.pdbx_seq_one_letter_code
_entity_poly.pdbx_strand_id
1 'polypeptide(L)'
;MLSNEKEIENRIKEIEEAMGSADFWEHKDRAQEAVKELNELKQKLEGAKAIDRGDAILTILSGAGGDDAEDFSQMLLEMYFKYIYVLSNN
;
A
#
# COMPACT_ATOMS: atom_id res chain seq x y z
N MET A 1 -9.38 -1.96 3.64
CA MET A 1 -8.13 -2.34 2.97
C MET A 1 -7.92 -3.85 2.95
N LEU A 2 -7.98 -4.56 4.09
CA LEU A 2 -7.83 -6.03 4.16
C LEU A 2 -8.74 -6.83 3.22
N SER A 3 -9.98 -6.39 3.00
CA SER A 3 -10.91 -7.07 2.08
C SER A 3 -10.44 -7.03 0.62
N ASN A 4 -9.87 -5.90 0.18
CA ASN A 4 -9.46 -5.70 -1.21
C ASN A 4 -8.15 -6.47 -1.52
N GLU A 5 -7.23 -6.57 -0.55
CA GLU A 5 -6.03 -7.42 -0.69
C GLU A 5 -6.39 -8.90 -0.81
N LYS A 6 -7.33 -9.36 0.01
CA LYS A 6 -7.77 -10.76 0.01
C LYS A 6 -8.53 -11.12 -1.28
N GLU A 7 -9.31 -10.18 -1.82
CA GLU A 7 -9.95 -10.32 -3.14
C GLU A 7 -8.91 -10.41 -4.27
N ILE A 8 -7.87 -9.57 -4.25
CA ILE A 8 -6.76 -9.61 -5.21
C ILE A 8 -6.01 -10.95 -5.11
N GLU A 9 -5.68 -11.41 -3.90
CA GLU A 9 -4.98 -12.69 -3.70
C GLU A 9 -5.81 -13.89 -4.17
N ASN A 10 -7.11 -13.91 -3.91
CA ASN A 10 -8.00 -14.94 -4.43
C ASN A 10 -8.04 -14.94 -5.96
N ARG A 11 -8.13 -13.76 -6.58
CA ARG A 11 -8.18 -13.64 -8.04
C ARG A 11 -6.88 -14.07 -8.72
N ILE A 12 -5.74 -13.71 -8.13
CA ILE A 12 -4.42 -14.19 -8.58
C ILE A 12 -4.38 -15.72 -8.57
N LYS A 13 -4.84 -16.32 -7.47
CA LYS A 13 -4.85 -17.78 -7.30
C LYS A 13 -5.74 -18.48 -8.35
N GLU A 14 -6.94 -17.96 -8.61
CA GLU A 14 -7.83 -18.48 -9.65
C GLU A 14 -7.16 -18.48 -11.03
N ILE A 15 -6.49 -17.39 -11.40
CA ILE A 15 -5.81 -17.27 -12.70
C ILE A 15 -4.62 -18.24 -12.78
N GLU A 16 -3.83 -18.37 -11.71
CA GLU A 16 -2.70 -19.30 -11.66
C GLU A 16 -3.13 -20.77 -11.74
N GLU A 17 -4.24 -21.13 -11.07
CA GLU A 17 -4.83 -22.48 -11.18
C GLU A 17 -5.33 -22.75 -12.61
N ALA A 18 -5.98 -21.78 -13.25
CA ALA A 18 -6.43 -21.88 -14.63
C ALA A 18 -5.26 -22.06 -15.62
N MET A 19 -4.15 -21.34 -15.42
CA MET A 19 -2.93 -21.45 -16.25
C MET A 19 -2.29 -22.85 -16.22
N GLY A 20 -2.56 -23.65 -15.20
CA GLY A 20 -2.09 -25.04 -15.09
C GLY A 20 -2.84 -26.03 -15.99
N SER A 21 -3.99 -25.64 -16.53
CA SER A 21 -4.79 -26.46 -17.46
C SER A 21 -4.34 -26.27 -18.91
N ALA A 22 -4.31 -27.34 -19.70
CA ALA A 22 -4.04 -27.26 -21.14
C ALA A 22 -5.14 -26.48 -21.90
N ASP A 23 -6.40 -26.60 -21.45
CA ASP A 23 -7.58 -25.93 -22.01
C ASP A 23 -7.46 -24.40 -21.98
N PHE A 24 -6.80 -23.86 -20.95
CA PHE A 24 -6.55 -22.42 -20.82
C PHE A 24 -5.74 -21.87 -21.99
N TRP A 25 -4.78 -22.65 -22.51
CA TRP A 25 -3.90 -22.22 -23.60
C TRP A 25 -4.49 -22.46 -24.99
N GLU A 26 -5.59 -23.21 -25.10
CA GLU A 26 -6.31 -23.38 -26.37
C GLU A 26 -6.94 -22.07 -26.85
N HIS A 27 -7.35 -21.21 -25.91
CA HIS A 27 -7.94 -19.90 -26.17
C HIS A 27 -6.93 -18.76 -25.96
N LYS A 28 -6.02 -18.58 -26.91
CA LYS A 28 -4.89 -17.62 -26.83
C LYS A 28 -5.28 -16.20 -26.43
N ASP A 29 -6.38 -15.65 -26.95
CA ASP A 29 -6.80 -14.27 -26.64
C ASP A 29 -7.19 -14.13 -25.16
N ARG A 30 -7.97 -15.09 -24.63
CA ARG A 30 -8.36 -15.13 -23.21
C ARG A 30 -7.16 -15.39 -22.32
N ALA A 31 -6.25 -16.27 -22.73
CA ALA A 31 -5.02 -16.53 -22.00
C ALA A 31 -4.16 -15.26 -21.88
N GLN A 32 -4.03 -14.49 -22.96
CA GLN A 32 -3.27 -13.25 -22.97
C GLN A 32 -3.89 -12.17 -22.07
N GLU A 33 -5.22 -12.03 -22.08
CA GLU A 33 -5.94 -11.12 -21.18
C GLU A 33 -5.75 -11.52 -19.71
N ALA A 34 -5.89 -12.79 -19.38
CA ALA A 34 -5.72 -13.30 -18.01
C ALA A 34 -4.28 -13.13 -17.50
N VAL A 35 -3.26 -13.33 -18.36
CA VAL A 35 -1.86 -13.06 -18.01
C VAL A 35 -1.60 -11.58 -17.78
N LYS A 36 -2.24 -10.70 -18.56
CA LYS A 36 -2.16 -9.26 -18.33
C LYS A 36 -2.81 -8.87 -17.01
N GLU A 37 -4.00 -9.38 -16.72
CA GLU A 37 -4.70 -9.18 -15.45
C GLU A 37 -3.83 -9.65 -14.27
N LEU A 38 -3.23 -10.84 -14.36
CA LEU A 38 -2.33 -11.40 -13.35
C LEU A 38 -1.17 -10.46 -13.02
N ASN A 39 -0.50 -9.91 -14.05
CA ASN A 39 0.62 -8.99 -13.86
C ASN A 39 0.21 -7.69 -13.18
N GLU A 40 -0.94 -7.12 -13.57
CA GLU A 40 -1.48 -5.91 -12.95
C GLU A 40 -1.86 -6.14 -11.49
N LEU A 41 -2.48 -7.29 -11.18
CA LEU A 41 -2.85 -7.67 -9.81
C LEU A 41 -1.62 -7.90 -8.94
N LYS A 42 -0.58 -8.57 -9.46
CA LYS A 42 0.69 -8.77 -8.75
C LYS A 42 1.39 -7.44 -8.47
N GLN A 43 1.44 -6.53 -9.43
CA GLN A 43 1.99 -5.17 -9.21
C GLN A 43 1.22 -4.40 -8.14
N LYS A 44 -0.11 -4.45 -8.16
CA LYS A 44 -0.93 -3.79 -7.13
C LYS A 44 -0.67 -4.36 -5.74
N LEU A 45 -0.58 -5.70 -5.64
CA LEU A 45 -0.31 -6.38 -4.37
C LEU A 45 1.12 -6.09 -3.86
N GLU A 46 2.10 -6.08 -4.75
CA GLU A 46 3.48 -5.75 -4.43
C GLU A 46 3.62 -4.28 -4.00
N GLY A 47 3.00 -3.34 -4.71
CA GLY A 47 2.95 -1.93 -4.32
C GLY A 47 2.25 -1.70 -2.98
N ALA A 48 1.19 -2.45 -2.69
CA ALA A 48 0.51 -2.41 -1.39
C ALA A 48 1.38 -3.01 -0.27
N LYS A 49 2.15 -4.07 -0.56
CA LYS A 49 3.10 -4.70 0.37
C LYS A 49 4.39 -3.89 0.55
N ALA A 50 4.75 -3.04 -0.42
CA ALA A 50 5.92 -2.17 -0.37
C ALA A 50 5.74 -0.98 0.58
N ILE A 51 4.51 -0.70 1.03
CA ILE A 51 4.25 0.27 2.09
C ILE A 51 4.62 -0.39 3.41
N ASP A 52 5.65 0.14 4.08
CA ASP A 52 6.05 -0.32 5.41
C ASP A 52 4.89 -0.14 6.40
N ARG A 53 4.48 -1.25 7.01
CA ARG A 53 3.42 -1.29 8.03
C ARG A 53 3.98 -1.13 9.45
N GLY A 54 5.30 -1.02 9.60
CA GLY A 54 5.96 -0.82 10.89
C GLY A 54 5.68 0.55 11.50
N ASP A 55 5.99 0.67 12.79
CA ASP A 55 5.94 1.96 13.48
C ASP A 55 6.95 2.94 12.88
N ALA A 56 6.54 4.19 12.70
CA ALA A 56 7.40 5.25 12.20
C ALA A 56 7.97 6.10 13.34
N ILE A 57 9.20 6.59 13.16
CA ILE A 57 9.80 7.63 14.00
C ILE A 57 9.70 8.97 13.26
N LEU A 58 9.09 9.97 13.89
CA LEU A 58 9.01 11.33 13.36
C LEU A 58 10.06 12.22 14.05
N THR A 59 10.86 12.93 13.26
CA THR A 59 11.79 13.95 13.75
C THR A 59 11.49 15.28 13.06
N ILE A 60 11.32 16.34 13.85
CA ILE A 60 11.05 17.69 13.35
C ILE A 60 12.28 18.54 13.64
N LEU A 61 12.85 19.17 12.62
CA LEU A 61 14.04 20.01 12.71
C LEU A 61 13.68 21.42 12.26
N SER A 62 13.96 22.41 13.11
CA SER A 62 13.79 23.82 12.76
C SER A 62 14.70 24.20 11.60
N GLY A 63 14.14 24.87 10.60
CA GLY A 63 14.86 25.37 9.45
C GLY A 63 15.42 26.78 9.66
N ALA A 64 15.68 27.50 8.56
CA ALA A 64 16.00 28.91 8.63
C ALA A 64 14.81 29.72 9.17
N GLY A 65 15.09 30.72 10.01
CA GLY A 65 14.06 31.56 10.64
C GLY A 65 14.32 31.86 12.12
N GLY A 66 15.28 31.17 12.74
CA GLY A 66 15.59 31.37 14.17
C GLY A 66 14.39 30.99 15.04
N ASP A 67 14.12 31.82 16.04
CA ASP A 67 13.03 31.62 17.01
C ASP A 67 11.67 31.36 16.34
N ASP A 68 11.33 32.07 15.26
CA ASP A 68 10.07 31.86 14.53
C ASP A 68 9.96 30.44 13.92
N ALA A 69 11.09 29.88 13.45
CA ALA A 69 11.13 28.53 12.92
C ALA A 69 11.08 27.47 14.03
N GLU A 70 11.60 27.80 15.22
CA GLU A 70 11.49 26.95 16.41
C GLU A 70 10.04 26.89 16.91
N ASP A 71 9.37 28.04 17.03
CA ASP A 71 7.96 28.13 17.41
C ASP A 71 7.07 27.34 16.43
N PHE A 72 7.31 27.48 15.12
CA PHE A 72 6.57 26.71 14.11
C PHE A 72 6.83 25.20 14.24
N SER A 73 8.07 24.79 14.50
CA SER A 73 8.40 23.37 14.71
C SER A 73 7.71 22.82 15.96
N GLN A 74 7.59 23.61 17.01
CA GLN A 74 6.81 23.27 18.21
C GLN A 74 5.32 23.12 17.88
N MET A 75 4.73 24.04 17.11
CA MET A 75 3.33 23.92 16.68
C MET A 75 3.06 22.62 15.90
N LEU A 76 3.97 22.24 15.00
CA LEU A 76 3.86 20.97 14.26
C LEU A 76 3.96 19.76 15.18
N LEU A 77 4.88 19.79 16.15
CA LEU A 77 5.04 18.72 17.12
C LEU A 77 3.75 18.47 17.91
N GLU A 78 3.14 19.55 18.44
CA GLU A 78 1.87 19.48 19.18
C GLU A 78 0.73 18.96 18.30
N MET A 79 0.66 19.41 17.05
CA MET A 79 -0.34 18.94 16.08
C MET A 79 -0.24 17.43 15.85
N TYR A 80 0.97 16.93 15.55
CA TYR A 80 1.18 15.50 15.27
C TYR A 80 0.98 14.64 16.53
N PHE A 81 1.39 15.11 17.71
CA PHE A 81 1.08 14.41 18.97
C PHE A 81 -0.42 14.25 19.17
N LYS A 82 -1.19 15.32 18.97
CA LYS A 82 -2.65 15.27 19.12
C LYS A 82 -3.29 14.34 18.10
N TYR A 83 -2.85 14.40 16.83
CA TYR A 83 -3.35 13.53 15.78
C TYR A 83 -3.12 12.04 16.09
N ILE A 84 -1.88 11.68 16.48
CA ILE A 84 -1.53 10.30 16.83
C ILE A 84 -2.30 9.84 18.06
N TYR A 85 -2.42 10.67 19.09
CA TYR A 85 -3.19 10.36 20.30
C TYR A 85 -4.67 10.07 20.00
N VAL A 86 -5.31 10.88 19.16
CA VAL A 86 -6.71 10.66 18.77
C VAL A 86 -6.86 9.35 17.99
N LEU A 87 -5.92 9.04 17.10
CA LEU A 87 -5.95 7.78 16.34
C LEU A 87 -5.68 6.55 17.21
N SER A 88 -4.85 6.64 18.25
CA SER A 88 -4.57 5.50 19.15
C SER A 88 -5.71 5.18 20.12
N ASN A 89 -6.67 6.09 20.26
CA ASN A 89 -7.73 6.02 21.27
C ASN A 89 -9.15 5.90 20.66
N ASN A 90 -9.25 5.68 19.35
CA ASN A 90 -10.49 5.26 18.66
C ASN A 90 -10.35 3.83 18.15
#